data_AF-A0A4Y8CD28-F1
#
_entry.id   AF-A0A4Y8CD28-F1
#
_cell.length_a   1.000
_cell.length_b   1.000
_cell.length_c   1.000
_cell.angle_alpha   90.00
_cell.angle_beta   90.00
_cell.angle_gamma   90.00
#
_symmetry.space_group_name_H-M   'P 1'
#
loop_
_entity.id
_entity.type
_entity.pdbx_description
1 polymer ?
#
loop_
_entity_poly.entity_id
_entity_poly.type
_entity_poly.pdbx_seq_one_letter_code
_entity_poly.pdbx_strand_id
1 'polypeptide(L)' 'MLIKFKNHSPKLGQNVFVAEGAKIIGEIEIGDESSIWFNCVLRADVNFIKIGKRTNIQDL' A
#
# COMPACT_ATOMS: atom_id res chain seq x y z
N MET A 1 -7.91 3.22 0.01
CA MET A 1 -7.72 4.70 -0.09
C MET A 1 -6.23 5.00 -0.15
N LEU A 2 -5.79 5.67 -1.22
CA LEU A 2 -4.41 6.11 -1.40
C LEU A 2 -4.29 7.57 -0.95
N ILE A 3 -3.38 7.86 -0.03
CA ILE A 3 -3.27 9.16 0.62
C ILE A 3 -1.85 9.68 0.43
N LYS A 4 -1.74 10.84 -0.20
CA LYS A 4 -0.48 11.57 -0.34
C LYS A 4 -0.06 12.16 1.01
N PHE A 5 1.22 12.05 1.35
CA PHE A 5 1.82 12.72 2.51
C PHE A 5 3.03 13.54 2.05
N LYS A 6 3.04 14.84 2.34
CA LYS A 6 4.02 15.80 1.81
C LYS A 6 4.16 15.66 0.29
N ASN A 7 5.31 15.23 -0.21
CA ASN A 7 5.60 15.06 -1.63
C ASN A 7 5.49 13.60 -2.11
N HIS A 8 5.08 12.68 -1.25
CA HIS A 8 5.04 11.25 -1.56
C HIS A 8 3.61 10.73 -1.69
N SER A 9 3.35 10.08 -2.81
CA SER A 9 2.11 9.33 -3.07
C SER A 9 2.45 7.85 -3.17
N PRO A 10 1.58 6.94 -2.70
CA PRO A 10 1.74 5.52 -2.92
C PRO A 10 1.84 5.19 -4.41
N LYS A 11 2.79 4.33 -4.78
CA LYS A 11 2.96 3.79 -6.13
C LYS A 11 2.55 2.32 -6.13
N LEU A 12 1.66 1.97 -7.05
CA LEU A 12 1.19 0.61 -7.23
C LEU A 12 1.74 0.05 -8.54
N GLY A 13 2.22 -1.19 -8.50
CA GLY A 13 2.52 -1.99 -9.67
C GLY A 13 1.26 -2.43 -10.42
N GLN A 14 1.44 -3.31 -11.39
CA GLN A 14 0.34 -3.86 -12.18
C GLN A 14 -0.48 -4.86 -11.36
N ASN A 15 -1.79 -4.84 -11.57
CA ASN A 15 -2.73 -5.81 -10.97
C ASN A 15 -2.66 -5.87 -9.42
N VAL A 16 -2.39 -4.75 -8.75
CA VAL A 16 -2.45 -4.70 -7.29
C VAL A 16 -3.90 -4.60 -6.84
N PHE A 17 -4.32 -5.53 -5.98
CA PHE A 17 -5.62 -5.47 -5.32
C PHE A 17 -5.53 -4.63 -4.03
N VAL A 18 -6.42 -3.65 -3.90
CA VAL A 18 -6.58 -2.87 -2.66
C VAL A 18 -8.02 -3.01 -2.22
N ALA A 19 -8.23 -3.75 -1.13
CA ALA A 19 -9.54 -4.00 -0.57
C ALA A 19 -10.19 -2.74 -0.01
N GLU A 20 -11.50 -2.82 0.19
CA GLU A 20 -12.26 -1.76 0.83
C GLU A 20 -11.74 -1.50 2.26
N GLY A 21 -11.81 -0.24 2.69
CA GLY A 21 -11.34 0.18 4.01
C GLY A 21 -9.82 0.35 4.14
N ALA A 22 -9.00 -0.28 3.29
CA ALA A 22 -7.54 -0.16 3.38
C ALA A 22 -7.06 1.31 3.25
N LYS A 23 -6.09 1.71 4.06
CA LYS A 23 -5.45 3.04 4.02
C LYS A 23 -3.97 2.88 3.70
N ILE A 24 -3.51 3.51 2.62
CA ILE A 24 -2.13 3.45 2.14
C ILE A 24 -1.62 4.90 2.07
N ILE A 25 -0.71 5.28 2.95
CA ILE A 25 -0.35 6.67 3.24
C ILE A 25 1.15 6.89 3.04
N GLY A 26 1.52 7.88 2.24
CA GLY A 26 2.90 8.37 2.13
C GLY A 26 3.79 7.61 1.16
N GLU A 27 5.08 7.47 1.51
CA GLU A 27 6.10 6.90 0.63
C GLU A 27 6.05 5.37 0.59
N ILE A 28 5.19 4.84 -0.28
CA ILE A 28 4.94 3.41 -0.39
C ILE A 28 5.11 2.96 -1.84
N GLU A 29 5.87 1.88 -2.05
CA GLU A 29 5.94 1.16 -3.32
C GLU A 29 5.40 -0.27 -3.15
N ILE A 30 4.40 -0.64 -3.94
CA ILE A 30 3.77 -1.98 -3.92
C ILE A 30 4.04 -2.68 -5.25
N GLY A 31 4.70 -3.84 -5.20
CA GLY A 31 5.04 -4.63 -6.39
C GLY A 31 3.83 -5.31 -7.04
N ASP A 32 4.01 -5.68 -8.32
CA ASP A 32 2.98 -6.30 -9.16
C ASP A 32 2.29 -7.51 -8.48
N GLU A 33 1.01 -7.68 -8.76
CA GLU A 33 0.17 -8.82 -8.31
C GLU A 33 0.10 -8.97 -6.78
N SER A 34 0.37 -7.89 -6.04
CA SER A 34 0.22 -7.87 -4.58
C SER A 34 -1.21 -7.54 -4.17
N SER A 35 -1.58 -7.86 -2.93
CA SER A 35 -2.91 -7.60 -2.37
C SER A 35 -2.82 -7.00 -0.97
N ILE A 36 -3.55 -5.90 -0.77
CA ILE A 36 -3.74 -5.26 0.54
C ILE A 36 -5.18 -5.48 0.94
N TRP A 37 -5.40 -6.19 2.05
CA TRP A 37 -6.72 -6.67 2.43
C TRP A 37 -7.46 -5.70 3.37
N PHE A 38 -8.65 -6.10 3.82
CA PHE A 38 -9.66 -5.18 4.30
C PHE A 38 -9.18 -4.42 5.53
N ASN A 39 -9.39 -3.11 5.56
CA ASN A 39 -9.02 -2.26 6.70
C ASN A 39 -7.52 -2.24 7.10
N CYS A 40 -6.61 -2.83 6.32
CA CYS A 40 -5.17 -2.70 6.56
C CYS A 40 -4.72 -1.22 6.51
N VAL A 41 -3.82 -0.82 7.41
CA VAL A 41 -3.22 0.52 7.43
C VAL A 41 -1.72 0.42 7.17
N LEU A 42 -1.29 0.88 5.99
CA LEU A 42 0.11 1.05 5.64
C LEU A 42 0.43 2.54 5.72
N ARG A 43 1.31 2.94 6.65
CA ARG A 43 1.63 4.35 6.91
C ARG A 43 3.13 4.59 6.89
N ALA A 44 3.58 5.24 5.82
CA ALA A 44 4.96 5.62 5.54
C ALA A 44 5.11 7.15 5.63
N ASP A 45 4.87 7.70 6.83
CA ASP A 45 4.98 9.14 7.14
C ASP A 45 6.30 9.53 7.82
N VAL A 46 7.10 8.54 8.23
CA VAL A 46 8.46 8.71 8.77
C VAL A 46 9.51 8.17 7.79
N ASN A 47 9.39 6.90 7.39
CA ASN A 47 10.26 6.24 6.41
C ASN A 47 9.41 5.53 5.34
N PHE A 48 10.05 5.09 4.26
CA PHE A 48 9.39 4.39 3.17
C PHE A 48 8.94 2.96 3.56
N ILE A 49 7.93 2.46 2.85
CA ILE A 49 7.55 1.04 2.83
C ILE A 49 7.73 0.50 1.41
N LYS A 50 8.39 -0.65 1.27
CA LYS A 50 8.53 -1.35 -0.01
C LYS A 50 8.01 -2.77 0.09
N ILE A 51 6.96 -3.07 -0.67
CA ILE A 51 6.34 -4.40 -0.77
C ILE A 51 6.77 -5.03 -2.08
N GLY A 52 7.23 -6.29 -2.02
CA GLY A 52 7.66 -7.06 -3.19
C GLY A 52 6.51 -7.41 -4.14
N LYS A 53 6.81 -8.20 -5.17
CA LYS A 53 5.78 -8.74 -6.07
C LYS A 53 5.07 -9.92 -5.42
N ARG A 54 3.80 -10.15 -5.77
CA ARG A 54 2.99 -11.30 -5.32
C ARG A 54 2.98 -11.46 -3.78
N THR A 55 2.92 -10.34 -3.07
CA THR A 55 2.85 -10.32 -1.60
C THR A 55 1.43 -9.96 -1.18
N ASN A 56 0.91 -10.64 -0.16
CA ASN A 56 -0.36 -10.27 0.45
C ASN A 56 -0.15 -9.74 1.87
N ILE A 57 -0.85 -8.65 2.20
CA ILE A 57 -0.91 -8.07 3.56
C ILE A 57 -2.34 -8.22 4.04
N GLN A 58 -2.57 -9.17 4.95
CA GLN A 58 -3.90 -9.58 5.39
C GLN A 58 -4.39 -8.83 6.63
N ASP A 59 -5.71 -8.77 6.77
CA ASP A 59 -6.42 -8.48 8.02
C ASP A 59 -6.39 -9.67 9.01
N LEU A 60 -6.84 -9.43 10.24
CA LEU A 60 -6.99 -10.42 11.32
C LEU A 60 -8.47 -10.65 11.63
#